data_AF-A0A9D0Y0L5-F1
#
_entry.id   AF-A0A9D0Y0L5-F1
#
_cell.length_a   1.000
_cell.length_b   1.000
_cell.length_c   1.000
_cell.angle_alpha   90.00
_cell.angle_beta   90.00
_cell.angle_gamma   90.00
#
_symmetry.space_group_name_H-M   'P 1'
#
loop_
_entity.id
_entity.type
_entity.pdbx_description
1 polymer ?
#
loop_
_entity_poly.entity_id
_entity_poly.type
_entity_poly.pdbx_seq_one_letter_code
_entity_poly.pdbx_strand_id
1 'polypeptide(L)'
;MALPNNNITTTLVRNELGENTNNVGKLCTSSKINEMSIYKPVGQRIPQDEYDGIRNYGLRKPFNIVSDYTFGGPPIYRIGILSDISSPWVYDRPLGGSSSPYRLGDFRGYEHNKVYFPYSKKKVPIQAYPSARYVGNNISLSCLFHYDVNDFNGNLGLAKIFQVQSGSSAPADGAHFGLVARTKGRLGAPCYVLKLGGKVGAYDSSTGSNFKYYMSFGMPVATNPHPGQQVESKIFHRGETVEIIPVIGAYGGSVNPSGVPYLRIFSLRNLIDDISAFEYVIPSTASPTSQVKITSVSFTVIRGAAPGYDSSYNSFQLGSLTINISKSSADTNISFVGNISLSPTGEVNMPEVVDGTLSSNVPLPAGSASAQLNTSIISDRGSTQPFRPYVIIKATGAITLSLSFRYLENGTEEKFVTKSITVPSL
;
A
#
# COMPACT_ATOMS: atom_id res chain seq x y z
N MET A 1 -15.06 21.13 -3.62
CA MET A 1 -15.95 21.31 -4.78
C MET A 1 -15.07 21.72 -5.95
N ALA A 2 -15.40 21.41 -7.20
CA ALA A 2 -14.53 21.79 -8.32
C ALA A 2 -14.61 23.29 -8.59
N LEU A 3 -13.46 23.92 -8.83
CA LEU A 3 -13.40 25.26 -9.38
C LEU A 3 -14.01 25.28 -10.79
N PRO A 4 -14.71 26.37 -11.17
CA PRO A 4 -15.43 26.42 -12.43
C PRO A 4 -14.48 26.40 -13.63
N ASN A 5 -14.94 25.79 -14.73
CA ASN A 5 -14.20 25.76 -15.99
C ASN A 5 -14.17 27.13 -16.70
N ASN A 6 -15.17 27.98 -16.44
CA ASN A 6 -15.29 29.32 -17.02
C ASN A 6 -15.20 30.39 -15.93
N ASN A 7 -14.83 31.61 -16.31
CA ASN A 7 -14.76 32.77 -15.40
C ASN A 7 -13.93 32.53 -14.14
N ILE A 8 -12.84 31.77 -14.26
CA ILE A 8 -11.92 31.54 -13.14
C ILE A 8 -11.23 32.85 -12.75
N THR A 9 -11.26 33.17 -11.45
CA THR A 9 -10.67 34.39 -10.89
C THR A 9 -9.66 34.05 -9.81
N THR A 10 -8.73 34.98 -9.55
CA THR A 10 -7.76 34.86 -8.46
C THR A 10 -8.44 34.76 -7.11
N THR A 11 -9.58 35.43 -6.91
CA THR A 11 -10.38 35.34 -5.69
C THR A 11 -10.92 33.93 -5.44
N LEU A 12 -11.41 33.25 -6.47
CA LEU A 12 -11.91 31.88 -6.35
C LEU A 12 -10.79 30.92 -5.95
N VAL A 13 -9.65 30.97 -6.65
CA VAL A 13 -8.48 30.13 -6.36
C VAL A 13 -7.92 30.42 -4.98
N ARG A 14 -7.80 31.71 -4.62
CA ARG A 14 -7.36 32.15 -3.29
C ARG A 14 -8.22 31.56 -2.17
N ASN A 15 -9.53 31.64 -2.31
CA ASN A 15 -10.47 31.13 -1.31
C ASN A 15 -10.37 29.60 -1.20
N GLU A 16 -10.30 28.90 -2.34
CA GLU A 16 -10.19 27.43 -2.37
C GLU A 16 -8.89 26.93 -1.73
N LEU A 17 -7.77 27.64 -1.95
CA LEU A 17 -6.49 27.31 -1.33
C LEU A 17 -6.35 27.86 0.11
N GLY A 18 -7.26 28.73 0.57
CA GLY A 18 -7.12 29.44 1.84
C GLY A 18 -5.88 30.34 1.89
N GLU A 19 -5.54 30.99 0.78
CA GLU A 19 -4.42 31.93 0.68
C GLU A 19 -4.85 33.38 0.97
N ASN A 20 -3.90 34.24 1.34
CA ASN A 20 -4.17 35.66 1.63
C ASN A 20 -3.71 36.59 0.50
N THR A 21 -3.51 36.06 -0.71
CA THR A 21 -2.97 36.81 -1.84
C THR A 21 -3.75 36.53 -3.12
N ASN A 22 -3.89 37.55 -3.97
CA ASN A 22 -4.42 37.42 -5.33
C ASN A 22 -3.31 37.35 -6.39
N ASN A 23 -2.04 37.30 -5.97
CA ASN A 23 -0.91 37.20 -6.89
C ASN A 23 -0.91 35.80 -7.55
N VAL A 24 -1.07 35.77 -8.88
CA VAL A 24 -1.17 34.53 -9.66
C VAL A 24 0.06 33.64 -9.45
N GLY A 25 1.27 34.21 -9.39
CA GLY A 25 2.49 33.44 -9.16
C GLY A 25 2.51 32.75 -7.80
N LYS A 26 2.10 33.45 -6.74
CA LYS A 26 1.97 32.87 -5.39
C LYS A 26 0.87 31.82 -5.31
N LEU A 27 -0.26 32.04 -5.98
CA LEU A 27 -1.33 31.05 -6.06
C LEU A 27 -0.89 29.79 -6.80
N CYS A 28 -0.23 29.93 -7.95
CA CYS A 28 0.28 28.81 -8.75
C CYS A 28 1.45 28.04 -8.11
N THR A 29 2.07 28.58 -7.06
CA THR A 29 3.20 27.96 -6.35
C THR A 29 2.91 27.69 -4.88
N SER A 30 1.66 27.87 -4.44
CA SER A 30 1.26 27.67 -3.06
C SER A 30 1.56 26.23 -2.62
N SER A 31 2.11 26.09 -1.41
CA SER A 31 2.31 24.79 -0.77
C SER A 31 1.00 24.11 -0.37
N LYS A 32 -0.14 24.82 -0.44
CA LYS A 32 -1.48 24.30 -0.15
C LYS A 32 -2.12 23.64 -1.37
N ILE A 33 -1.52 23.73 -2.56
CA ILE A 33 -2.02 23.00 -3.72
C ILE A 33 -1.95 21.51 -3.44
N ASN A 34 -3.09 20.83 -3.48
CA ASN A 34 -3.15 19.38 -3.64
C ASN A 34 -2.46 18.94 -4.95
N GLU A 35 -1.23 18.45 -4.80
CA GLU A 35 -0.36 18.01 -5.88
C GLU A 35 -0.89 16.77 -6.63
N MET A 36 -1.83 16.05 -6.02
CA MET A 36 -2.47 14.88 -6.60
C MET A 36 -3.74 15.20 -7.39
N SER A 37 -4.09 16.48 -7.55
CA SER A 37 -5.19 16.88 -8.44
C SER A 37 -4.75 16.77 -9.91
N ILE A 38 -5.64 16.29 -10.79
CA ILE A 38 -5.43 16.31 -12.25
C ILE A 38 -5.33 17.76 -12.75
N TYR A 39 -6.20 18.62 -12.22
CA TYR A 39 -6.35 20.00 -12.63
C TYR A 39 -5.54 20.94 -11.73
N LYS A 40 -4.21 20.82 -11.76
CA LYS A 40 -3.30 21.69 -10.98
C LYS A 40 -2.38 22.50 -11.90
N PRO A 41 -1.83 23.64 -11.43
CA PRO A 41 -0.82 24.40 -12.17
C PRO A 41 0.39 23.55 -12.52
N VAL A 42 0.90 23.64 -13.74
CA VAL A 42 2.10 22.89 -14.13
C VAL A 42 3.00 23.76 -14.99
N GLY A 43 4.32 23.59 -14.90
CA GLY A 43 5.24 24.44 -15.64
C GLY A 43 5.05 24.38 -17.16
N GLN A 44 4.75 23.20 -17.70
CA GLN A 44 4.52 23.02 -19.14
C GLN A 44 3.02 22.87 -19.42
N ARG A 45 2.56 23.24 -20.63
CA ARG A 45 1.18 22.97 -21.04
C ARG A 45 1.09 21.49 -21.40
N ILE A 46 0.76 20.64 -20.43
CA ILE A 46 0.53 19.22 -20.65
C ILE A 46 -0.98 19.05 -20.86
N PRO A 47 -1.44 18.56 -22.02
CA PRO A 47 -2.84 18.21 -22.19
C PRO A 47 -3.27 17.25 -21.09
N GLN A 48 -4.40 17.53 -20.43
CA GLN A 48 -4.87 16.77 -19.25
C GLN A 48 -5.41 15.37 -19.61
N ASP A 49 -5.32 15.01 -20.88
CA ASP A 49 -5.60 13.70 -21.47
C ASP A 49 -4.34 12.98 -21.98
N GLU A 50 -3.18 13.66 -22.02
CA GLU A 50 -1.95 13.14 -22.60
C GLU A 50 -0.95 12.66 -21.52
N TYR A 51 -0.52 11.40 -21.66
CA TYR A 51 0.49 10.77 -20.83
C TYR A 51 1.82 10.76 -21.57
N ASP A 52 2.78 11.54 -21.11
CA ASP A 52 4.13 11.58 -21.69
C ASP A 52 5.08 10.52 -21.08
N GLY A 53 4.63 9.80 -20.06
CA GLY A 53 5.40 8.77 -19.36
C GLY A 53 6.48 9.27 -18.41
N ILE A 54 6.64 10.59 -18.26
CA ILE A 54 7.69 11.25 -17.47
C ILE A 54 7.10 12.25 -16.46
N ARG A 55 6.18 13.12 -16.90
CA ARG A 55 5.51 14.19 -16.15
C ARG A 55 4.00 14.02 -16.24
N ASN A 56 3.46 13.02 -15.53
CA ASN A 56 2.03 12.75 -15.51
C ASN A 56 1.27 13.89 -14.84
N TYR A 57 0.67 14.78 -15.64
CA TYR A 57 -0.02 15.96 -15.11
C TYR A 57 0.89 16.81 -14.21
N GLY A 58 2.17 16.92 -14.60
CA GLY A 58 3.21 17.64 -13.85
C GLY A 58 3.64 17.00 -12.54
N LEU A 59 3.29 15.73 -12.30
CA LEU A 59 3.94 14.91 -11.27
C LEU A 59 5.08 14.11 -11.93
N ARG A 60 6.30 14.42 -11.53
CA ARG A 60 7.49 13.64 -11.88
C ARG A 60 7.57 12.42 -10.97
N LYS A 61 7.70 11.25 -11.60
CA LYS A 61 7.94 9.98 -10.90
C LYS A 61 9.30 10.02 -10.19
N PRO A 62 9.50 9.24 -9.11
CA PRO A 62 10.73 9.25 -8.32
C PRO A 62 11.96 8.59 -8.98
N PHE A 63 12.12 8.66 -10.31
CA PHE A 63 13.18 7.94 -11.03
C PHE A 63 14.17 8.89 -11.72
N ASN A 64 15.46 8.53 -11.70
CA ASN A 64 16.50 9.16 -12.51
C ASN A 64 16.33 8.74 -13.98
N ILE A 65 16.15 9.72 -14.86
CA ILE A 65 16.16 9.55 -16.31
C ILE A 65 17.63 9.60 -16.75
N VAL A 66 18.08 8.64 -17.55
CA VAL A 66 19.40 8.74 -18.19
C VAL A 66 19.26 9.70 -19.38
N SER A 67 20.26 10.57 -19.57
CA SER A 67 20.30 11.70 -20.50
C SER A 67 20.12 11.40 -22.00
N ASP A 68 19.86 10.14 -22.40
CA ASP A 68 19.84 9.73 -23.80
C ASP A 68 18.42 9.83 -24.38
N TYR A 69 17.82 11.01 -24.25
CA TYR A 69 16.47 11.32 -24.69
C TYR A 69 16.44 11.81 -26.14
N THR A 70 15.63 11.17 -26.98
CA THR A 70 15.11 11.74 -28.23
C THR A 70 13.63 12.07 -28.07
N PHE A 71 13.24 13.28 -28.49
CA PHE A 71 11.85 13.75 -28.45
C PHE A 71 10.96 12.81 -29.28
N GLY A 72 9.90 12.26 -28.67
CA GLY A 72 9.02 11.27 -29.30
C GLY A 72 9.47 9.81 -29.19
N GLY A 73 10.61 9.53 -28.53
CA GLY A 73 11.05 8.17 -28.20
C GLY A 73 10.62 7.74 -26.78
N PRO A 74 10.45 6.42 -26.53
CA PRO A 74 10.24 5.91 -25.17
C PRO A 74 11.49 6.21 -24.31
N PRO A 75 11.34 6.82 -23.11
CA PRO A 75 12.48 7.10 -22.25
C PRO A 75 13.19 5.81 -21.79
N ILE A 76 14.52 5.82 -21.87
CA ILE A 76 15.38 4.74 -21.38
C ILE A 76 15.71 5.02 -19.92
N TYR A 77 15.26 4.13 -19.02
CA TYR A 77 15.57 4.20 -17.59
C TYR A 77 16.64 3.16 -17.26
N ARG A 78 17.81 3.59 -16.76
CA ARG A 78 18.74 2.64 -16.11
C ARG A 78 18.17 2.25 -14.75
N ILE A 79 18.50 1.05 -14.31
CA ILE A 79 18.38 0.63 -12.92
C ILE A 79 19.06 1.73 -12.09
N GLY A 80 18.26 2.57 -11.44
CA GLY A 80 18.76 3.51 -10.45
C GLY A 80 19.48 2.69 -9.38
N ILE A 81 20.60 3.19 -8.90
CA ILE A 81 21.29 2.59 -7.75
C ILE A 81 20.22 2.47 -6.65
N LEU A 82 20.00 1.27 -6.10
CA LEU A 82 18.93 1.00 -5.12
C LEU A 82 19.03 1.87 -3.85
N SER A 83 20.15 2.58 -3.66
CA SER A 83 20.35 3.65 -2.68
C SER A 83 19.44 4.87 -2.90
N ASP A 84 18.94 5.08 -4.12
CA ASP A 84 18.22 6.28 -4.55
C ASP A 84 16.69 6.14 -4.45
N ILE A 85 16.18 5.04 -3.88
CA ILE A 85 14.75 4.83 -3.58
C ILE A 85 14.30 5.69 -2.38
N SER A 86 14.72 6.96 -2.36
CA SER A 86 14.39 7.94 -1.32
C SER A 86 13.53 9.10 -1.85
N SER A 87 13.35 9.23 -3.16
CA SER A 87 12.65 10.39 -3.70
C SER A 87 11.12 10.17 -3.71
N PRO A 88 10.32 11.09 -3.17
CA PRO A 88 8.87 11.07 -3.34
C PRO A 88 8.47 11.48 -4.77
N TRP A 89 7.17 11.36 -5.11
CA TRP A 89 6.61 12.04 -6.27
C TRP A 89 6.94 13.53 -6.20
N VAL A 90 7.53 14.09 -7.25
CA VAL A 90 7.92 15.50 -7.28
C VAL A 90 6.93 16.26 -8.14
N TYR A 91 6.27 17.24 -7.57
CA TYR A 91 5.41 18.16 -8.33
C TYR A 91 6.25 19.21 -9.05
N ASP A 92 6.22 19.18 -10.39
CA ASP A 92 6.87 20.14 -11.28
C ASP A 92 6.03 21.44 -11.34
N ARG A 93 6.10 22.21 -10.24
CA ARG A 93 5.45 23.52 -10.10
C ARG A 93 5.93 24.48 -11.19
N PRO A 94 5.07 25.42 -11.64
CA PRO A 94 5.52 26.47 -12.53
C PRO A 94 6.61 27.32 -11.86
N LEU A 95 7.64 27.68 -12.63
CA LEU A 95 8.81 28.42 -12.15
C LEU A 95 8.70 29.93 -12.44
N GLY A 96 7.73 30.34 -13.26
CA GLY A 96 7.63 31.67 -13.80
C GLY A 96 8.46 31.85 -15.08
N GLY A 97 8.18 32.91 -15.84
CA GLY A 97 8.83 33.19 -17.12
C GLY A 97 8.14 32.54 -18.32
N SER A 98 8.72 32.71 -19.51
CA SER A 98 8.10 32.31 -20.79
C SER A 98 8.01 30.80 -20.99
N SER A 99 8.98 30.04 -20.46
CA SER A 99 9.05 28.58 -20.57
C SER A 99 8.26 27.83 -19.49
N SER A 100 7.86 28.52 -18.41
CA SER A 100 7.14 27.94 -17.28
C SER A 100 6.14 28.95 -16.66
N PRO A 101 5.19 29.49 -17.44
CA PRO A 101 4.38 30.64 -17.02
C PRO A 101 3.38 30.28 -15.92
N TYR A 102 3.07 31.25 -15.07
CA TYR A 102 1.96 31.14 -14.12
C TYR A 102 0.64 31.36 -14.85
N ARG A 103 -0.19 30.32 -14.90
CA ARG A 103 -1.47 30.34 -15.59
C ARG A 103 -2.59 30.06 -14.61
N LEU A 104 -3.39 31.09 -14.35
CA LEU A 104 -4.60 30.93 -13.54
C LEU A 104 -5.56 29.89 -14.15
N GLY A 105 -5.55 29.78 -15.48
CA GLY A 105 -6.38 28.82 -16.22
C GLY A 105 -6.10 27.36 -15.95
N ASP A 106 -4.96 27.01 -15.36
CA ASP A 106 -4.62 25.62 -15.02
C ASP A 106 -5.47 25.08 -13.84
N PHE A 107 -6.07 25.98 -13.05
CA PHE A 107 -6.97 25.64 -11.93
C PHE A 107 -8.42 25.35 -12.37
N ARG A 108 -8.75 25.40 -13.67
CA ARG A 108 -10.09 25.06 -14.15
C ARG A 108 -10.38 23.59 -13.86
N GLY A 109 -11.46 23.31 -13.13
CA GLY A 109 -11.79 21.96 -12.68
C GLY A 109 -10.96 21.48 -11.48
N TYR A 110 -10.13 22.33 -10.88
CA TYR A 110 -9.36 21.99 -9.69
C TYR A 110 -10.29 21.65 -8.52
N GLU A 111 -10.07 20.49 -7.93
CA GLU A 111 -10.75 20.05 -6.72
C GLU A 111 -9.74 19.89 -5.59
N HIS A 112 -9.78 20.80 -4.62
CA HIS A 112 -8.76 20.85 -3.56
C HIS A 112 -8.67 19.56 -2.74
N ASN A 113 -9.82 19.01 -2.36
CA ASN A 113 -9.88 17.81 -1.52
C ASN A 113 -9.90 16.49 -2.31
N LYS A 114 -9.80 16.54 -3.65
CA LYS A 114 -9.90 15.34 -4.50
C LYS A 114 -8.53 14.91 -4.99
N VAL A 115 -8.13 13.73 -4.51
CA VAL A 115 -6.90 13.05 -4.88
C VAL A 115 -7.23 12.12 -6.04
N TYR A 116 -6.65 12.39 -7.20
CA TYR A 116 -6.79 11.56 -8.38
C TYR A 116 -5.46 10.89 -8.69
N PHE A 117 -5.43 9.57 -8.61
CA PHE A 117 -4.34 8.82 -9.22
C PHE A 117 -4.63 8.72 -10.72
N PRO A 118 -3.70 9.14 -11.59
CA PRO A 118 -3.92 9.03 -13.02
C PRO A 118 -4.21 7.56 -13.39
N TYR A 119 -5.37 7.32 -14.01
CA TYR A 119 -5.92 6.01 -14.38
C TYR A 119 -6.47 5.13 -13.25
N SER A 120 -6.76 5.68 -12.06
CA SER A 120 -7.52 4.98 -11.02
C SER A 120 -8.81 5.70 -10.63
N LYS A 121 -9.87 4.93 -10.35
CA LYS A 121 -11.12 5.44 -9.75
C LYS A 121 -10.97 5.72 -8.24
N LYS A 122 -9.85 5.37 -7.62
CA LYS A 122 -9.57 5.55 -6.18
C LYS A 122 -8.41 6.48 -5.87
N LYS A 123 -8.42 6.94 -4.60
CA LYS A 123 -7.37 7.73 -3.97
C LYS A 123 -6.06 6.97 -3.72
N VAL A 124 -5.99 5.64 -3.80
CA VAL A 124 -4.76 4.83 -3.89
C VAL A 124 -5.14 3.47 -4.50
N PRO A 125 -4.54 3.05 -5.62
CA PRO A 125 -4.97 1.83 -6.31
C PRO A 125 -4.50 0.51 -5.66
N ILE A 126 -3.45 0.57 -4.82
CA ILE A 126 -2.90 -0.60 -4.11
C ILE A 126 -2.53 -0.17 -2.70
N GLN A 127 -3.16 -0.77 -1.70
CA GLN A 127 -2.74 -0.67 -0.30
C GLN A 127 -1.82 -1.85 0.02
N ALA A 128 -0.79 -1.62 0.85
CA ALA A 128 0.18 -2.63 1.20
C ALA A 128 0.48 -2.61 2.69
N TYR A 129 0.51 -3.79 3.30
CA TYR A 129 0.70 -4.00 4.74
C TYR A 129 1.91 -4.90 4.98
N PRO A 130 3.13 -4.34 4.92
CA PRO A 130 4.36 -5.09 5.17
C PRO A 130 4.48 -5.51 6.64
N SER A 131 5.18 -6.61 6.88
CA SER A 131 5.51 -7.14 8.20
C SER A 131 6.80 -7.96 8.15
N ALA A 132 7.51 -8.02 9.28
CA ALA A 132 8.63 -8.93 9.48
C ALA A 132 8.57 -9.60 10.83
N ARG A 133 9.28 -10.72 10.92
CA ARG A 133 9.45 -11.46 12.16
C ARG A 133 10.69 -12.34 12.16
N TYR A 134 11.40 -12.40 13.28
CA TYR A 134 12.45 -13.38 13.51
C TYR A 134 11.88 -14.72 14.05
N VAL A 135 12.17 -15.84 13.37
CA VAL A 135 11.68 -17.20 13.67
C VAL A 135 12.83 -18.20 13.54
N GLY A 136 13.20 -18.85 14.64
CA GLY A 136 14.35 -19.77 14.67
C GLY A 136 15.65 -19.07 14.26
N ASN A 137 16.22 -19.45 13.11
CA ASN A 137 17.42 -18.83 12.53
C ASN A 137 17.12 -17.94 11.31
N ASN A 138 15.86 -17.61 11.05
CA ASN A 138 15.44 -16.85 9.87
C ASN A 138 14.63 -15.61 10.27
N ILE A 139 14.60 -14.60 9.41
CA ILE A 139 13.58 -13.56 9.39
C ILE A 139 12.55 -13.89 8.31
N SER A 140 11.29 -14.02 8.69
CA SER A 140 10.15 -14.05 7.78
C SER A 140 9.78 -12.61 7.43
N LEU A 141 9.67 -12.34 6.13
CA LEU A 141 9.27 -11.07 5.56
C LEU A 141 7.97 -11.31 4.79
N SER A 142 6.94 -10.52 5.05
CA SER A 142 5.63 -10.69 4.45
C SER A 142 4.98 -9.35 4.11
N CYS A 143 4.04 -9.38 3.17
CA CYS A 143 3.23 -8.22 2.83
C CYS A 143 1.87 -8.68 2.28
N LEU A 144 0.81 -8.05 2.79
CA LEU A 144 -0.53 -8.19 2.24
C LEU A 144 -0.82 -7.00 1.34
N PHE A 145 -1.20 -7.26 0.09
CA PHE A 145 -1.63 -6.24 -0.86
C PHE A 145 -3.15 -6.30 -0.99
N HIS A 146 -3.81 -5.15 -0.87
CA HIS A 146 -5.21 -4.97 -1.25
C HIS A 146 -5.29 -4.10 -2.49
N TYR A 147 -6.06 -4.55 -3.48
CA TYR A 147 -6.25 -3.84 -4.74
C TYR A 147 -7.63 -4.20 -5.31
N ASP A 148 -8.20 -3.33 -6.14
CA ASP A 148 -9.36 -3.67 -6.95
C ASP A 148 -8.91 -3.80 -8.42
N VAL A 149 -9.11 -4.96 -9.05
CA VAL A 149 -8.72 -5.15 -10.45
C VAL A 149 -9.43 -4.16 -11.38
N ASN A 150 -10.64 -3.72 -11.01
CA ASN A 150 -11.43 -2.76 -11.76
C ASN A 150 -10.99 -1.32 -11.53
N ASP A 151 -10.24 -1.03 -10.46
CA ASP A 151 -9.68 0.30 -10.19
C ASP A 151 -8.56 0.68 -11.17
N PHE A 152 -8.08 -0.26 -11.99
CA PHE A 152 -7.08 -0.01 -13.03
C PHE A 152 -7.68 0.13 -14.43
N ASN A 153 -9.01 0.25 -14.60
CA ASN A 153 -9.63 0.12 -15.93
C ASN A 153 -9.15 -1.16 -16.67
N GLY A 154 -8.94 -2.25 -15.93
CA GLY A 154 -8.38 -3.51 -16.44
C GLY A 154 -6.88 -3.48 -16.74
N ASN A 155 -6.40 -4.43 -17.56
CA ASN A 155 -4.98 -4.57 -17.91
C ASN A 155 -4.36 -3.29 -18.56
N LEU A 156 -5.19 -2.44 -19.18
CA LEU A 156 -4.74 -1.20 -19.82
C LEU A 156 -4.26 -0.14 -18.83
N GLY A 157 -4.88 0.03 -17.66
CA GLY A 157 -4.39 0.99 -16.68
C GLY A 157 -3.19 0.46 -15.91
N LEU A 158 -3.07 -0.86 -15.69
CA LEU A 158 -1.84 -1.47 -15.15
C LEU A 158 -0.65 -1.26 -16.08
N ALA A 159 -0.83 -1.49 -17.38
CA ALA A 159 0.16 -1.21 -18.40
C ALA A 159 0.56 0.26 -18.44
N LYS A 160 -0.38 1.18 -18.25
CA LYS A 160 -0.11 2.63 -18.24
C LYS A 160 0.54 3.11 -16.95
N ILE A 161 0.09 2.67 -15.78
CA ILE A 161 0.59 3.08 -14.46
C ILE A 161 2.01 2.54 -14.25
N PHE A 162 2.22 1.25 -14.48
CA PHE A 162 3.49 0.55 -14.24
C PHE A 162 4.35 0.37 -15.50
N GLN A 163 3.93 0.93 -16.64
CA GLN A 163 4.67 0.89 -17.90
C GLN A 163 4.96 -0.54 -18.39
N VAL A 164 4.02 -1.47 -18.18
CA VAL A 164 4.10 -2.82 -18.73
C VAL A 164 3.82 -2.72 -20.23
N GLN A 165 4.81 -3.00 -21.07
CA GLN A 165 4.57 -3.12 -22.50
C GLN A 165 4.07 -4.53 -22.81
N SER A 166 2.94 -4.63 -23.50
CA SER A 166 2.46 -5.88 -24.10
C SER A 166 3.36 -6.21 -25.29
N GLY A 167 4.50 -6.86 -25.05
CA GLY A 167 5.51 -7.09 -26.07
C GLY A 167 6.21 -8.43 -25.91
N SER A 168 5.71 -9.42 -26.65
CA SER A 168 6.34 -10.68 -27.04
C SER A 168 6.79 -11.65 -25.93
N SER A 169 6.00 -12.71 -25.76
CA SER A 169 6.43 -14.10 -25.48
C SER A 169 7.30 -14.37 -24.24
N ALA A 170 7.63 -13.38 -23.42
CA ALA A 170 8.49 -13.60 -22.27
C ALA A 170 7.66 -14.19 -21.12
N PRO A 171 8.14 -15.27 -20.45
CA PRO A 171 7.42 -15.92 -19.35
C PRO A 171 7.21 -15.03 -18.11
N ALA A 172 7.70 -13.78 -18.12
CA ALA A 172 7.62 -12.79 -17.05
C ALA A 172 6.84 -11.51 -17.42
N ASP A 173 6.00 -11.54 -18.47
CA ASP A 173 5.22 -10.36 -18.89
C ASP A 173 4.16 -9.94 -17.85
N GLY A 174 4.35 -8.78 -17.23
CA GLY A 174 3.38 -8.21 -16.30
C GLY A 174 3.94 -7.26 -15.25
N ALA A 175 3.01 -6.67 -14.48
CA ALA A 175 3.29 -6.10 -13.17
C ALA A 175 3.10 -7.18 -12.11
N HIS A 176 4.02 -7.24 -11.16
CA HIS A 176 4.06 -8.22 -10.09
C HIS A 176 4.13 -7.52 -8.74
N PHE A 177 3.51 -8.11 -7.73
CA PHE A 177 3.72 -7.64 -6.36
C PHE A 177 5.14 -7.97 -5.92
N GLY A 178 5.70 -7.15 -5.05
CA GLY A 178 7.05 -7.31 -4.58
C GLY A 178 7.27 -6.79 -3.17
N LEU A 179 8.27 -7.34 -2.51
CA LEU A 179 8.75 -6.85 -1.23
C LEU A 179 10.26 -6.71 -1.28
N VAL A 180 10.73 -5.52 -0.96
CA VAL A 180 12.14 -5.22 -0.73
C VAL A 180 12.37 -5.17 0.77
N ALA A 181 13.43 -5.80 1.26
CA ALA A 181 13.91 -5.56 2.61
C ALA A 181 15.40 -5.17 2.56
N ARG A 182 15.77 -4.15 3.32
CA ARG A 182 17.15 -3.66 3.40
C ARG A 182 17.56 -3.29 4.82
N THR A 183 18.83 -3.47 5.16
CA THR A 183 19.36 -3.00 6.45
C THR A 183 19.44 -1.48 6.51
N LYS A 184 19.01 -0.89 7.62
CA LYS A 184 19.12 0.55 7.90
C LYS A 184 20.27 0.81 8.86
N GLY A 185 21.12 1.79 8.54
CA GLY A 185 22.21 2.25 9.42
C GLY A 185 23.40 1.28 9.58
N ARG A 186 23.50 0.23 8.75
CA ARG A 186 24.66 -0.69 8.75
C ARG A 186 25.92 0.05 8.30
N LEU A 187 26.98 -0.03 9.10
CA LEU A 187 28.33 0.39 8.69
C LEU A 187 28.90 -0.66 7.72
N GLY A 188 29.04 -0.33 6.44
CA GLY A 188 29.49 -1.25 5.38
C GLY A 188 28.43 -1.43 4.27
N ALA A 189 28.51 -2.53 3.51
CA ALA A 189 27.56 -2.81 2.44
C ALA A 189 26.19 -3.22 3.02
N PRO A 190 25.08 -2.54 2.65
CA PRO A 190 23.76 -2.91 3.13
C PRO A 190 23.36 -4.29 2.60
N CYS A 191 22.75 -5.11 3.46
CA CYS A 191 22.07 -6.31 2.97
C CYS A 191 20.73 -5.90 2.37
N TYR A 192 20.41 -6.45 1.20
CA TYR A 192 19.14 -6.24 0.54
C TYR A 192 18.61 -7.53 -0.07
N VAL A 193 17.30 -7.64 -0.10
CA VAL A 193 16.57 -8.70 -0.80
C VAL A 193 15.40 -8.10 -1.54
N LEU A 194 15.08 -8.66 -2.70
CA LEU A 194 13.86 -8.42 -3.45
C LEU A 194 13.21 -9.77 -3.72
N LYS A 195 11.94 -9.90 -3.34
CA LYS A 195 11.09 -10.99 -3.81
C LYS A 195 9.96 -10.42 -4.62
N LEU A 196 9.80 -10.91 -5.84
CA LEU A 196 8.60 -10.69 -6.66
C LEU A 196 7.74 -11.95 -6.63
N GLY A 197 6.42 -11.76 -6.66
CA GLY A 197 5.44 -12.84 -6.65
C GLY A 197 4.06 -12.31 -6.99
N GLY A 198 3.23 -13.17 -7.61
CA GLY A 198 1.86 -12.84 -7.99
C GLY A 198 1.81 -11.83 -9.13
N LYS A 199 0.93 -12.04 -10.11
CA LYS A 199 0.68 -11.03 -11.14
C LYS A 199 -0.41 -10.08 -10.64
N VAL A 200 -0.23 -8.78 -10.79
CA VAL A 200 -1.26 -7.80 -10.43
C VAL A 200 -2.48 -8.05 -11.32
N GLY A 201 -3.66 -8.25 -10.70
CA GLY A 201 -4.89 -8.63 -11.41
C GLY A 201 -5.14 -10.14 -11.49
N ALA A 202 -4.27 -11.00 -10.94
CA ALA A 202 -4.52 -12.43 -10.87
C ALA A 202 -5.33 -12.83 -9.63
N TYR A 203 -6.19 -13.84 -9.77
CA TYR A 203 -6.88 -14.50 -8.66
C TYR A 203 -5.87 -15.05 -7.64
N ASP A 204 -6.08 -14.73 -6.35
CA ASP A 204 -5.28 -15.26 -5.25
C ASP A 204 -5.98 -16.48 -4.64
N SER A 205 -5.40 -17.66 -4.88
CA SER A 205 -5.90 -18.93 -4.37
C SER A 205 -5.77 -19.10 -2.86
N SER A 206 -4.89 -18.33 -2.20
CA SER A 206 -4.69 -18.40 -0.74
C SER A 206 -5.79 -17.66 0.04
N THR A 207 -6.36 -16.62 -0.56
CA THR A 207 -7.42 -15.79 0.04
C THR A 207 -8.78 -16.00 -0.60
N GLY A 208 -8.83 -16.70 -1.73
CA GLY A 208 -10.07 -16.96 -2.48
C GLY A 208 -10.68 -15.68 -3.06
N SER A 209 -9.86 -14.70 -3.46
CA SER A 209 -10.29 -13.36 -3.86
C SER A 209 -9.51 -12.82 -5.07
N ASN A 210 -10.16 -11.99 -5.87
CA ASN A 210 -9.54 -11.22 -6.97
C ASN A 210 -8.92 -9.89 -6.51
N PHE A 211 -8.95 -9.60 -5.20
CA PHE A 211 -8.64 -8.28 -4.64
C PHE A 211 -7.54 -8.26 -3.60
N LYS A 212 -6.99 -9.43 -3.27
CA LYS A 212 -5.94 -9.57 -2.28
C LYS A 212 -4.79 -10.36 -2.87
N TYR A 213 -3.58 -10.06 -2.43
CA TYR A 213 -2.43 -10.90 -2.68
C TYR A 213 -1.55 -10.95 -1.44
N TYR A 214 -1.32 -12.15 -0.91
CA TYR A 214 -0.40 -12.36 0.20
C TYR A 214 0.93 -12.92 -0.31
N MET A 215 2.04 -12.28 0.09
CA MET A 215 3.37 -12.84 -0.10
C MET A 215 4.11 -12.99 1.22
N SER A 216 4.91 -14.05 1.31
CA SER A 216 5.89 -14.23 2.38
C SER A 216 7.11 -14.97 1.86
N PHE A 217 8.26 -14.68 2.46
CA PHE A 217 9.48 -15.46 2.27
C PHE A 217 10.37 -15.36 3.51
N GLY A 218 11.21 -16.37 3.71
CA GLY A 218 12.19 -16.38 4.79
C GLY A 218 13.59 -16.03 4.30
N MET A 219 14.36 -15.34 5.13
CA MET A 219 15.79 -15.14 4.94
C MET A 219 16.57 -15.64 6.16
N PRO A 220 17.72 -16.27 5.97
CA PRO A 220 18.62 -16.58 7.08
C PRO A 220 19.03 -15.31 7.84
N VAL A 221 19.16 -15.45 9.15
CA VAL A 221 19.69 -14.43 10.05
C VAL A 221 20.88 -15.00 10.79
N ALA A 222 22.03 -14.36 10.64
CA ALA A 222 23.23 -14.70 11.38
C ALA A 222 23.22 -14.12 12.80
N THR A 223 23.99 -14.73 13.68
CA THR A 223 24.36 -14.14 14.97
C THR A 223 25.08 -12.80 14.76
N ASN A 224 25.04 -11.90 15.74
CA ASN A 224 25.70 -10.59 15.66
C ASN A 224 27.14 -10.72 15.09
N PRO A 225 27.53 -9.88 14.11
CA PRO A 225 28.90 -9.87 13.65
C PRO A 225 29.81 -9.42 14.81
N HIS A 226 31.00 -10.00 14.91
CA HIS A 226 31.97 -9.55 15.90
C HIS A 226 32.41 -8.11 15.58
N PRO A 227 32.67 -7.25 16.59
CA PRO A 227 33.19 -5.92 16.36
C PRO A 227 34.44 -5.97 15.45
N GLY A 228 34.39 -5.31 14.29
CA GLY A 228 35.50 -5.27 13.32
C GLY A 228 35.43 -6.27 12.16
N GLN A 229 34.43 -7.15 12.09
CA GLN A 229 34.28 -8.11 10.99
C GLN A 229 33.61 -7.47 9.76
N GLN A 230 34.14 -7.71 8.55
CA GLN A 230 33.43 -7.40 7.31
C GLN A 230 32.18 -8.26 7.21
N VAL A 231 31.02 -7.61 7.16
CA VAL A 231 29.71 -8.27 7.17
C VAL A 231 29.32 -8.63 5.74
N GLU A 232 28.94 -9.90 5.49
CA GLU A 232 28.46 -10.32 4.17
C GLU A 232 27.22 -9.52 3.74
N SER A 233 27.20 -9.04 2.49
CA SER A 233 26.12 -8.22 1.94
C SER A 233 24.81 -8.99 1.67
N LYS A 234 24.76 -10.30 1.98
CA LYS A 234 23.64 -11.18 1.61
C LYS A 234 22.81 -11.71 2.78
N ILE A 235 23.23 -11.45 4.03
CA ILE A 235 22.58 -12.00 5.22
C ILE A 235 22.29 -10.88 6.25
N PHE A 236 21.13 -10.98 6.90
CA PHE A 236 20.74 -10.12 8.02
C PHE A 236 21.34 -10.64 9.33
N HIS A 237 21.59 -9.75 10.29
CA HIS A 237 22.15 -10.11 11.58
C HIS A 237 21.20 -9.74 12.71
N ARG A 238 21.28 -10.48 13.81
CA ARG A 238 20.62 -10.11 15.06
C ARG A 238 21.00 -8.69 15.48
N GLY A 239 20.06 -7.96 16.07
CA GLY A 239 20.21 -6.55 16.46
C GLY A 239 20.09 -5.54 15.32
N GLU A 240 20.04 -5.95 14.05
CA GLU A 240 19.91 -5.00 12.94
C GLU A 240 18.47 -4.50 12.76
N THR A 241 18.35 -3.25 12.30
CA THR A 241 17.07 -2.72 11.82
C THR A 241 16.93 -2.99 10.33
N VAL A 242 15.83 -3.64 9.95
CA VAL A 242 15.47 -3.94 8.56
C VAL A 242 14.30 -3.07 8.17
N GLU A 243 14.46 -2.31 7.10
CA GLU A 243 13.40 -1.54 6.45
C GLU A 243 12.74 -2.40 5.37
N ILE A 244 11.42 -2.53 5.42
CA ILE A 244 10.61 -3.30 4.49
C ILE A 244 9.75 -2.38 3.65
N ILE A 245 9.88 -2.51 2.34
CA ILE A 245 9.29 -1.62 1.35
C ILE A 245 8.45 -2.48 0.40
N PRO A 246 7.11 -2.34 0.43
CA PRO A 246 6.26 -2.91 -0.60
C PRO A 246 6.53 -2.25 -1.95
N VAL A 247 6.63 -3.06 -2.99
CA VAL A 247 6.93 -2.61 -4.35
C VAL A 247 6.04 -3.31 -5.39
N ILE A 248 6.01 -2.75 -6.59
CA ILE A 248 5.54 -3.41 -7.80
C ILE A 248 6.73 -3.60 -8.73
N GLY A 249 6.99 -4.83 -9.15
CA GLY A 249 7.98 -5.14 -10.18
C GLY A 249 7.31 -5.25 -11.54
N ALA A 250 7.71 -4.45 -12.51
CA ALA A 250 7.21 -4.53 -13.88
C ALA A 250 8.34 -4.88 -14.84
N TYR A 251 8.14 -5.93 -15.64
CA TYR A 251 9.05 -6.23 -16.74
C TYR A 251 8.69 -5.37 -17.95
N GLY A 252 9.66 -4.63 -18.47
CA GLY A 252 9.52 -3.87 -19.71
C GLY A 252 9.75 -4.76 -20.92
N GLY A 253 9.06 -4.48 -22.03
CA GLY A 253 9.21 -5.21 -23.30
C GLY A 253 10.56 -5.02 -24.00
N SER A 254 11.44 -4.17 -23.47
CA SER A 254 12.82 -4.06 -23.93
C SER A 254 13.71 -5.04 -23.17
N VAL A 255 14.57 -5.76 -23.90
CA VAL A 255 15.56 -6.67 -23.35
C VAL A 255 16.95 -6.03 -23.37
N ASN A 256 17.83 -6.45 -22.47
CA ASN A 256 19.25 -6.13 -22.54
C ASN A 256 19.91 -6.87 -23.73
N PRO A 257 21.17 -6.56 -24.09
CA PRO A 257 21.88 -7.26 -25.18
C PRO A 257 21.98 -8.78 -25.01
N SER A 258 21.69 -9.31 -23.82
CA SER A 258 21.66 -10.74 -23.50
C SER A 258 20.23 -11.33 -23.54
N GLY A 259 19.23 -10.59 -24.02
CA GLY A 259 17.85 -11.06 -24.15
C GLY A 259 17.02 -11.04 -22.85
N VAL A 260 17.52 -10.44 -21.77
CA VAL A 260 16.82 -10.39 -20.47
C VAL A 260 15.98 -9.11 -20.37
N PRO A 261 14.66 -9.20 -20.07
CA PRO A 261 13.81 -8.02 -19.95
C PRO A 261 14.23 -7.12 -18.79
N TYR A 262 14.18 -5.80 -19.00
CA TYR A 262 14.47 -4.84 -17.93
C TYR A 262 13.39 -4.88 -16.85
N LEU A 263 13.78 -5.12 -15.60
CA LEU A 263 12.91 -5.07 -14.44
C LEU A 263 12.87 -3.65 -13.84
N ARG A 264 11.68 -3.07 -13.76
CA ARG A 264 11.40 -1.78 -13.12
C ARG A 264 10.77 -2.03 -11.75
N ILE A 265 11.25 -1.37 -10.70
CA ILE A 265 10.72 -1.51 -9.35
C ILE A 265 10.08 -0.19 -8.92
N PHE A 266 8.78 -0.23 -8.60
CA PHE A 266 7.99 0.91 -8.13
C PHE A 266 7.73 0.74 -6.65
N SER A 267 8.23 1.64 -5.81
CA SER A 267 7.82 1.66 -4.40
C SER A 267 6.36 2.08 -4.27
N LEU A 268 5.62 1.40 -3.39
CA LEU A 268 4.26 1.80 -3.01
C LEU A 268 4.26 2.78 -1.81
N ARG A 269 5.41 3.33 -1.43
CA ARG A 269 5.52 4.34 -0.37
C ARG A 269 4.74 5.59 -0.78
N ASN A 270 3.64 5.88 -0.09
CA ASN A 270 2.83 7.08 -0.32
C ASN A 270 2.92 8.01 0.89
N LEU A 271 3.24 9.28 0.65
CA LEU A 271 3.33 10.32 1.70
C LEU A 271 1.96 10.73 2.27
N ILE A 272 0.87 10.39 1.59
CA ILE A 272 -0.50 10.81 1.98
C ILE A 272 -1.15 9.83 2.97
N ASP A 273 -0.72 8.56 2.99
CA ASP A 273 -1.34 7.51 3.81
C ASP A 273 -0.43 6.99 4.95
N ASP A 274 0.67 7.67 5.25
CA ASP A 274 1.61 7.26 6.30
C ASP A 274 2.11 5.81 6.14
N ILE A 275 2.17 5.30 4.90
CA ILE A 275 2.88 4.06 4.55
C ILE A 275 4.37 4.38 4.60
N SER A 276 4.86 4.66 5.81
CA SER A 276 6.26 4.58 6.16
C SER A 276 6.74 3.17 5.82
N ALA A 277 7.96 3.06 5.32
CA ALA A 277 8.57 1.74 5.19
C ALA A 277 8.55 1.08 6.57
N PHE A 278 8.05 -0.16 6.65
CA PHE A 278 7.92 -0.82 7.94
C PHE A 278 9.30 -1.20 8.44
N GLU A 279 9.67 -0.68 9.61
CA GLU A 279 10.96 -0.96 10.23
C GLU A 279 10.81 -2.07 11.28
N TYR A 280 11.72 -3.04 11.22
CA TYR A 280 11.76 -4.16 12.14
C TYR A 280 13.15 -4.32 12.72
N VAL A 281 13.25 -4.35 14.05
CA VAL A 281 14.51 -4.64 14.74
C VAL A 281 14.60 -6.14 14.99
N ILE A 282 15.62 -6.79 14.44
CA ILE A 282 15.87 -8.22 14.67
C ILE A 282 16.29 -8.41 16.14
N PRO A 283 15.64 -9.29 16.92
CA PRO A 283 16.02 -9.56 18.29
C PRO A 283 17.50 -9.95 18.43
N SER A 284 18.15 -9.46 19.48
CA SER A 284 19.54 -9.79 19.80
C SER A 284 19.70 -11.21 20.38
N THR A 285 18.63 -11.81 20.90
CA THR A 285 18.59 -13.15 21.52
C THR A 285 17.58 -14.07 20.83
N ALA A 286 17.72 -15.39 21.00
CA ALA A 286 16.74 -16.37 20.51
C ALA A 286 15.40 -16.27 21.29
N SER A 287 14.26 -16.38 20.60
CA SER A 287 12.93 -16.25 21.22
C SER A 287 12.55 -17.45 22.12
N PRO A 288 11.88 -17.24 23.27
CA PRO A 288 11.29 -18.33 24.06
C PRO A 288 10.08 -18.97 23.35
N THR A 289 9.85 -20.26 23.62
CA THR A 289 8.79 -21.09 23.01
C THR A 289 7.45 -20.94 23.75
N SER A 290 6.61 -19.99 23.33
CA SER A 290 5.21 -19.90 23.78
C SER A 290 4.36 -21.04 23.18
N GLN A 291 3.20 -21.37 23.76
CA GLN A 291 2.28 -22.42 23.26
C GLN A 291 0.88 -21.89 22.88
N VAL A 292 0.77 -20.59 22.61
CA VAL A 292 -0.51 -19.93 22.32
C VAL A 292 -1.00 -20.20 20.90
N LYS A 293 -2.23 -20.68 20.74
CA LYS A 293 -2.85 -20.99 19.45
C LYS A 293 -4.32 -20.58 19.41
N ILE A 294 -4.76 -19.96 18.32
CA ILE A 294 -6.18 -19.73 18.06
C ILE A 294 -6.80 -21.03 17.55
N THR A 295 -7.81 -21.53 18.26
CA THR A 295 -8.50 -22.78 17.94
C THR A 295 -9.74 -22.56 17.08
N SER A 296 -10.44 -21.44 17.28
CA SER A 296 -11.59 -21.07 16.46
C SER A 296 -11.87 -19.58 16.51
N VAL A 297 -12.51 -19.09 15.45
CA VAL A 297 -12.95 -17.71 15.30
C VAL A 297 -14.35 -17.70 14.73
N SER A 298 -15.21 -16.92 15.37
CA SER A 298 -16.56 -16.60 14.87
C SER A 298 -16.80 -15.11 14.98
N PHE A 299 -17.63 -14.58 14.08
CA PHE A 299 -17.95 -13.16 14.04
C PHE A 299 -19.32 -12.95 13.42
N THR A 300 -19.87 -11.77 13.64
CA THR A 300 -21.08 -11.30 12.95
C THR A 300 -20.79 -10.01 12.21
N VAL A 301 -21.59 -9.72 11.21
CA VAL A 301 -21.52 -8.48 10.44
C VAL A 301 -22.82 -7.72 10.59
N ILE A 302 -22.71 -6.42 10.81
CA ILE A 302 -23.84 -5.50 10.77
C ILE A 302 -23.83 -4.83 9.40
N ARG A 303 -24.96 -4.90 8.69
CA ARG A 303 -25.21 -4.13 7.47
C ARG A 303 -25.89 -2.81 7.86
N GLY A 304 -25.46 -1.70 7.29
CA GLY A 304 -26.00 -0.37 7.54
C GLY A 304 -25.90 0.55 6.31
N ALA A 305 -26.44 1.77 6.44
CA ALA A 305 -26.32 2.80 5.41
C ALA A 305 -24.87 3.28 5.32
N ALA A 306 -24.35 3.39 4.09
CA ALA A 306 -23.00 3.89 3.83
C ALA A 306 -22.93 5.42 4.05
N PRO A 307 -22.16 5.92 5.05
CA PRO A 307 -22.10 7.35 5.32
C PRO A 307 -21.47 8.12 4.15
N GLY A 308 -22.14 9.15 3.65
CA GLY A 308 -21.64 9.97 2.55
C GLY A 308 -21.79 9.34 1.16
N TYR A 309 -22.48 8.20 1.04
CA TYR A 309 -22.80 7.55 -0.23
C TYR A 309 -24.31 7.55 -0.50
N ASP A 310 -24.68 7.34 -1.76
CA ASP A 310 -26.08 7.15 -2.15
C ASP A 310 -26.65 5.81 -1.64
N SER A 311 -27.97 5.64 -1.75
CA SER A 311 -28.70 4.46 -1.25
C SER A 311 -28.33 3.14 -1.93
N SER A 312 -27.51 3.15 -2.98
CA SER A 312 -27.02 1.92 -3.60
C SER A 312 -25.82 1.31 -2.87
N TYR A 313 -25.19 2.05 -1.95
CA TYR A 313 -24.07 1.59 -1.14
C TYR A 313 -24.48 1.19 0.26
N ASN A 314 -23.87 0.11 0.74
CA ASN A 314 -24.07 -0.43 2.09
C ASN A 314 -22.74 -0.43 2.82
N SER A 315 -22.74 -0.07 4.10
CA SER A 315 -21.63 -0.33 5.01
C SER A 315 -21.80 -1.71 5.65
N PHE A 316 -20.75 -2.51 5.63
CA PHE A 316 -20.66 -3.77 6.35
C PHE A 316 -19.57 -3.63 7.40
N GLN A 317 -19.95 -3.75 8.67
CA GLN A 317 -19.06 -3.50 9.81
C GLN A 317 -19.04 -4.71 10.75
N LEU A 318 -17.92 -4.90 11.44
CA LEU A 318 -17.79 -5.99 12.41
C LEU A 318 -18.75 -5.78 13.60
N GLY A 319 -19.72 -6.69 13.74
CA GLY A 319 -20.68 -6.69 14.84
C GLY A 319 -20.06 -7.23 16.11
N SER A 320 -19.95 -8.56 16.17
CA SER A 320 -19.30 -9.31 17.25
C SER A 320 -18.07 -10.06 16.73
N LEU A 321 -17.16 -10.35 17.65
CA LEU A 321 -15.97 -11.16 17.42
C LEU A 321 -15.79 -12.06 18.63
N THR A 322 -15.54 -13.34 18.38
CA THR A 322 -15.14 -14.32 19.38
C THR A 322 -13.94 -15.10 18.85
N ILE A 323 -12.83 -15.06 19.59
CA ILE A 323 -11.61 -15.81 19.29
C ILE A 323 -11.32 -16.74 20.46
N ASN A 324 -11.34 -18.04 20.22
CA ASN A 324 -10.98 -19.04 21.22
C ASN A 324 -9.51 -19.42 21.08
N ILE A 325 -8.80 -19.51 22.20
CA ILE A 325 -7.36 -19.72 22.28
C ILE A 325 -7.07 -20.92 23.18
N SER A 326 -6.16 -21.80 22.74
CA SER A 326 -5.44 -22.76 23.58
C SER A 326 -4.07 -22.20 23.93
N LYS A 327 -3.60 -22.39 25.15
CA LYS A 327 -2.31 -21.86 25.62
C LYS A 327 -1.75 -22.70 26.77
N SER A 328 -0.48 -22.53 27.13
CA SER A 328 0.03 -23.00 28.41
C SER A 328 -0.50 -22.14 29.57
N SER A 329 -0.53 -22.69 30.79
CA SER A 329 -0.86 -21.93 32.00
C SER A 329 0.14 -20.78 32.26
N ALA A 330 1.37 -20.91 31.75
CA ALA A 330 2.44 -19.92 31.86
C ALA A 330 2.38 -18.81 30.79
N ASP A 331 1.67 -19.02 29.68
CA ASP A 331 1.50 -18.00 28.64
C ASP A 331 0.54 -16.91 29.12
N THR A 332 0.98 -15.65 29.11
CA THR A 332 0.17 -14.51 29.61
C THR A 332 -0.26 -13.54 28.53
N ASN A 333 0.09 -13.78 27.27
CA ASN A 333 -0.26 -12.89 26.18
C ASN A 333 -0.38 -13.61 24.83
N ILE A 334 -1.08 -12.97 23.89
CA ILE A 334 -1.05 -13.31 22.47
C ILE A 334 -0.67 -12.05 21.71
N SER A 335 0.15 -12.20 20.68
CA SER A 335 0.55 -11.05 19.85
C SER A 335 -0.11 -11.11 18.49
N PHE A 336 -0.67 -9.98 18.07
CA PHE A 336 -1.28 -9.80 16.75
C PHE A 336 -0.34 -9.05 15.82
N VAL A 337 -0.32 -9.43 14.53
CA VAL A 337 0.61 -8.89 13.52
C VAL A 337 -0.16 -8.11 12.47
N GLY A 338 -0.32 -6.83 12.74
CA GLY A 338 -1.07 -5.92 11.87
C GLY A 338 -2.56 -5.90 12.17
N ASN A 339 -3.30 -5.33 11.22
CA ASN A 339 -4.69 -4.96 11.42
C ASN A 339 -5.65 -6.13 11.18
N ILE A 340 -6.88 -5.96 11.68
CA ILE A 340 -8.03 -6.79 11.33
C ILE A 340 -8.79 -6.12 10.18
N SER A 341 -9.12 -6.90 9.16
CA SER A 341 -9.74 -6.38 7.93
C SER A 341 -11.01 -7.17 7.60
N LEU A 342 -12.01 -6.47 7.07
CA LEU A 342 -13.23 -7.06 6.53
C LEU A 342 -13.29 -6.77 5.04
N SER A 343 -13.48 -7.80 4.22
CA SER A 343 -13.44 -7.65 2.76
C SER A 343 -14.35 -8.63 2.03
N PRO A 344 -14.91 -8.28 0.87
CA PRO A 344 -15.66 -9.20 0.03
C PRO A 344 -14.77 -10.31 -0.54
N THR A 345 -15.32 -11.51 -0.68
CA THR A 345 -14.61 -12.64 -1.32
C THR A 345 -14.77 -12.66 -2.84
N GLY A 346 -15.87 -12.10 -3.36
CA GLY A 346 -16.16 -12.03 -4.79
C GLY A 346 -16.10 -10.61 -5.34
N GLU A 347 -16.18 -10.49 -6.67
CA GLU A 347 -16.13 -9.20 -7.36
C GLU A 347 -17.27 -8.28 -7.00
N VAL A 348 -16.95 -7.10 -6.47
CA VAL A 348 -17.92 -6.08 -6.10
C VAL A 348 -17.33 -4.69 -6.31
N ASN A 349 -18.20 -3.70 -6.53
CA ASN A 349 -17.78 -2.30 -6.51
C ASN A 349 -17.60 -1.85 -5.05
N MET A 350 -16.35 -1.71 -4.65
CA MET A 350 -15.92 -1.46 -3.27
C MET A 350 -15.31 -0.05 -3.15
N PRO A 351 -16.09 0.97 -2.80
CA PRO A 351 -15.58 2.34 -2.67
C PRO A 351 -14.61 2.54 -1.51
N GLU A 352 -14.71 1.75 -0.43
CA GLU A 352 -13.91 1.98 0.79
C GLU A 352 -13.71 0.71 1.61
N VAL A 353 -12.48 0.50 2.11
CA VAL A 353 -12.13 -0.49 3.14
C VAL A 353 -11.42 0.25 4.26
N VAL A 354 -11.91 0.07 5.48
CA VAL A 354 -11.30 0.62 6.69
C VAL A 354 -11.02 -0.51 7.65
N ASP A 355 -9.75 -0.73 7.93
CA ASP A 355 -9.29 -1.74 8.85
C ASP A 355 -9.46 -1.30 10.31
N GLY A 356 -9.45 -2.27 11.22
CA GLY A 356 -9.31 -2.04 12.65
C GLY A 356 -7.89 -2.36 13.12
N THR A 357 -7.33 -1.53 13.99
CA THR A 357 -6.04 -1.72 14.63
C THR A 357 -6.17 -2.68 15.80
N LEU A 358 -5.58 -3.87 15.67
CA LEU A 358 -5.43 -4.81 16.77
C LEU A 358 -4.31 -4.35 17.71
N SER A 359 -4.54 -4.52 19.01
CA SER A 359 -3.48 -4.34 20.00
C SER A 359 -2.37 -5.38 19.74
N SER A 360 -1.13 -4.92 19.58
CA SER A 360 0.00 -5.78 19.21
C SER A 360 0.29 -6.86 20.24
N ASN A 361 -0.02 -6.61 21.51
CA ASN A 361 0.10 -7.58 22.60
C ASN A 361 -1.17 -7.55 23.47
N VAL A 362 -1.95 -8.63 23.43
CA VAL A 362 -3.21 -8.74 24.17
C VAL A 362 -2.99 -9.64 25.39
N PRO A 363 -3.27 -9.15 26.62
CA PRO A 363 -3.18 -9.96 27.82
C PRO A 363 -4.14 -11.16 27.79
N LEU A 364 -3.66 -12.31 28.26
CA LEU A 364 -4.44 -13.52 28.47
C LEU A 364 -4.54 -13.84 29.97
N PRO A 365 -5.65 -14.45 30.44
CA PRO A 365 -5.78 -14.88 31.82
C PRO A 365 -4.67 -15.85 32.25
N ALA A 366 -4.02 -15.58 33.38
CA ALA A 366 -3.01 -16.45 33.95
C ALA A 366 -3.62 -17.76 34.49
N GLY A 367 -2.84 -18.85 34.49
CA GLY A 367 -3.24 -20.11 35.12
C GLY A 367 -4.24 -20.98 34.35
N SER A 368 -4.84 -20.48 33.27
CA SER A 368 -5.74 -21.26 32.39
C SER A 368 -5.02 -21.83 31.18
N ALA A 369 -5.46 -23.01 30.71
CA ALA A 369 -5.02 -23.60 29.44
C ALA A 369 -5.81 -23.08 28.22
N SER A 370 -6.82 -22.23 28.45
CA SER A 370 -7.64 -21.61 27.41
C SER A 370 -7.95 -20.14 27.71
N ALA A 371 -8.26 -19.38 26.67
CA ALA A 371 -8.71 -18.00 26.77
C ALA A 371 -9.70 -17.67 25.65
N GLN A 372 -10.52 -16.64 25.86
CA GLN A 372 -11.42 -16.10 24.85
C GLN A 372 -11.20 -14.60 24.72
N LEU A 373 -11.08 -14.10 23.49
CA LEU A 373 -11.00 -12.68 23.17
C LEU A 373 -12.22 -12.24 22.38
N ASN A 374 -12.49 -10.93 22.42
CA ASN A 374 -13.64 -10.31 21.76
C ASN A 374 -13.24 -9.00 21.08
N THR A 375 -14.21 -8.20 20.62
CA THR A 375 -13.98 -6.93 19.91
C THR A 375 -13.17 -5.89 20.69
N SER A 376 -13.00 -6.03 22.01
CA SER A 376 -12.16 -5.14 22.83
C SER A 376 -10.68 -5.12 22.44
N ILE A 377 -10.21 -6.13 21.69
CA ILE A 377 -8.82 -6.16 21.20
C ILE A 377 -8.56 -5.16 20.06
N ILE A 378 -9.62 -4.58 19.50
CA ILE A 378 -9.58 -3.58 18.42
C ILE A 378 -9.53 -2.20 19.06
N SER A 379 -8.34 -1.60 19.07
CA SER A 379 -8.03 -0.35 19.76
C SER A 379 -8.74 0.87 19.18
N ASP A 380 -9.04 0.86 17.88
CA ASP A 380 -9.62 1.97 17.13
C ASP A 380 -11.05 1.69 16.66
N ARG A 381 -11.74 0.70 17.27
CA ARG A 381 -13.08 0.26 16.85
C ARG A 381 -14.09 1.39 16.67
N GLY A 382 -13.95 2.46 17.45
CA GLY A 382 -14.86 3.60 17.46
C GLY A 382 -16.12 3.34 18.31
N SER A 383 -16.71 4.42 18.82
CA SER A 383 -17.95 4.40 19.61
C SER A 383 -19.21 4.67 18.78
N THR A 384 -19.06 5.16 17.55
CA THR A 384 -20.14 5.48 16.62
C THR A 384 -20.00 4.66 15.34
N GLN A 385 -21.13 4.25 14.75
CA GLN A 385 -21.10 3.56 13.47
C GLN A 385 -20.62 4.49 12.33
N PRO A 386 -19.87 3.97 11.34
CA PRO A 386 -19.47 2.58 11.19
C PRO A 386 -18.30 2.17 12.12
N PHE A 387 -18.42 1.03 12.78
CA PHE A 387 -17.38 0.45 13.64
C PHE A 387 -16.26 -0.15 12.80
N ARG A 388 -15.01 0.04 13.21
CA ARG A 388 -13.86 -0.59 12.55
C ARG A 388 -13.70 -2.07 12.97
N PRO A 389 -13.29 -2.97 12.05
CA PRO A 389 -13.18 -2.75 10.61
C PRO A 389 -14.55 -2.68 9.92
N TYR A 390 -14.62 -1.92 8.84
CA TYR A 390 -15.78 -1.89 7.95
C TYR A 390 -15.37 -1.80 6.48
N VAL A 391 -16.31 -2.16 5.61
CA VAL A 391 -16.20 -2.02 4.17
C VAL A 391 -17.47 -1.41 3.62
N ILE A 392 -17.34 -0.49 2.68
CA ILE A 392 -18.47 0.08 1.94
C ILE A 392 -18.49 -0.56 0.56
N ILE A 393 -19.65 -1.10 0.17
CA ILE A 393 -19.83 -1.86 -1.07
C ILE A 393 -21.16 -1.51 -1.71
N LYS A 394 -21.19 -1.37 -3.03
CA LYS A 394 -22.43 -1.34 -3.82
C LYS A 394 -22.94 -2.76 -4.01
N ALA A 395 -23.84 -3.20 -3.15
CA ALA A 395 -24.36 -4.58 -3.16
C ALA A 395 -25.88 -4.60 -2.97
N THR A 396 -26.60 -5.07 -4.00
CA THR A 396 -28.07 -5.26 -3.97
C THR A 396 -28.48 -6.68 -3.55
N GLY A 397 -27.54 -7.64 -3.55
CA GLY A 397 -27.78 -9.04 -3.21
C GLY A 397 -27.11 -9.51 -1.91
N ALA A 398 -27.17 -10.82 -1.68
CA ALA A 398 -26.37 -11.48 -0.66
C ALA A 398 -24.87 -11.34 -1.00
N ILE A 399 -24.04 -11.18 0.03
CA ILE A 399 -22.61 -10.95 -0.13
C ILE A 399 -21.82 -11.78 0.88
N THR A 400 -20.76 -12.42 0.41
CA THR A 400 -19.82 -13.14 1.28
C THR A 400 -18.66 -12.22 1.63
N LEU A 401 -18.44 -12.04 2.93
CA LEU A 401 -17.38 -11.23 3.49
C LEU A 401 -16.42 -12.12 4.27
N SER A 402 -15.13 -11.88 4.10
CA SER A 402 -14.04 -12.49 4.85
C SER A 402 -13.49 -11.51 5.87
N LEU A 403 -13.46 -11.94 7.13
CA LEU A 403 -12.69 -11.33 8.20
C LEU A 403 -11.30 -11.95 8.21
N SER A 404 -10.27 -11.12 8.15
CA SER A 404 -8.88 -11.57 8.10
C SER A 404 -8.01 -10.82 9.09
N PHE A 405 -7.15 -11.54 9.79
CA PHE A 405 -6.11 -10.97 10.66
C PHE A 405 -4.98 -11.97 10.89
N ARG A 406 -3.90 -11.53 11.55
CA ARG A 406 -2.70 -12.34 11.78
C ARG A 406 -2.30 -12.32 13.23
N TYR A 407 -1.75 -13.44 13.70
CA TYR A 407 -1.26 -13.57 15.05
C TYR A 407 -0.03 -14.48 15.12
N LEU A 408 0.66 -14.42 16.26
CA LEU A 408 1.79 -15.28 16.60
C LEU A 408 1.29 -16.58 17.26
N GLU A 409 1.16 -17.66 16.50
CA GLU A 409 0.99 -19.00 17.06
C GLU A 409 2.31 -19.43 17.75
N ASN A 410 2.22 -19.98 18.95
CA ASN A 410 3.35 -20.41 19.78
C ASN A 410 4.39 -19.30 20.01
N GLY A 411 3.97 -18.04 19.96
CA GLY A 411 4.85 -16.86 20.05
C GLY A 411 5.93 -16.78 18.98
N THR A 412 5.99 -17.73 18.03
CA THR A 412 7.04 -17.83 16.98
C THR A 412 6.55 -18.09 15.55
N GLU A 413 5.35 -18.62 15.29
CA GLU A 413 4.82 -18.86 13.93
C GLU A 413 3.72 -17.87 13.54
N GLU A 414 3.81 -17.22 12.35
CA GLU A 414 2.78 -16.26 11.93
C GLU A 414 1.65 -17.04 11.26
N LYS A 415 0.45 -16.94 11.82
CA LYS A 415 -0.74 -17.60 11.26
C LYS A 415 -1.72 -16.56 10.75
N PHE A 416 -2.16 -16.78 9.52
CA PHE A 416 -3.23 -16.03 8.92
C PHE A 416 -4.57 -16.70 9.26
N VAL A 417 -5.46 -15.94 9.87
CA VAL A 417 -6.84 -16.37 10.11
C VAL A 417 -7.71 -15.69 9.08
N THR A 418 -8.48 -16.48 8.32
CA THR A 418 -9.58 -15.98 7.51
C THR A 418 -10.84 -16.78 7.80
N LYS A 419 -11.92 -16.06 8.07
CA LYS A 419 -13.25 -16.63 8.24
C LYS A 419 -14.24 -15.85 7.40
N SER A 420 -15.10 -16.57 6.71
CA SER A 420 -16.10 -15.99 5.82
C SER A 420 -17.49 -16.10 6.43
N ILE A 421 -18.34 -15.11 6.13
CA ILE A 421 -19.75 -15.11 6.46
C ILE A 421 -20.54 -14.58 5.27
N THR A 422 -21.67 -15.20 4.97
CA THR A 422 -22.61 -14.71 3.97
C THR A 422 -23.64 -13.82 4.65
N VAL A 423 -23.64 -12.54 4.28
CA VAL A 423 -24.67 -11.59 4.69
C VAL A 423 -25.80 -11.65 3.65
N PRO A 424 -27.04 -11.99 4.05
CA PRO A 424 -28.17 -12.07 3.11
C PRO A 424 -28.48 -10.71 2.49
N SER A 425 -29.25 -10.71 1.38
CA SER A 425 -29.85 -9.49 0.85
C SER A 425 -30.79 -8.86 1.88
N LEU A 426 -30.96 -7.54 1.78
CA LEU A 426 -32.01 -6.83 2.52
C LEU A 426 -33.39 -7.22 2.00
#